data_AF-A0A956YRE4-F1
#
_entry.id   AF-A0A956YRE4-F1
#
_cell.length_a   1.000
_cell.length_b   1.000
_cell.length_c   1.000
_cell.angle_alpha   90.00
_cell.angle_beta   90.00
_cell.angle_gamma   90.00
#
_symmetry.space_group_name_H-M   'P 1'
#
loop_
_entity.id
_entity.type
_entity.pdbx_description
1 polymer ?
#
loop_
_entity_poly.entity_id
_entity_poly.type
_entity_poly.pdbx_seq_one_letter_code
_entity_poly.pdbx_strand_id
1 'polypeptide(L)'
;MNSAAYLDRIGYVDSPSPNLDTLRALHVRHMHSAPFENLDIHLKRPIVLNEQHLYNKIVGRKRGGFCYELNAAFAWLLRALDFDVTYVSA
;
A
#
# COMPACT_ATOMS: atom_id res chain seq x y z
N MET A 1 -11.41 -5.99 -0.90
CA MET A 1 -10.56 -4.79 -0.65
C MET A 1 -11.22 -3.56 -1.27
N ASN A 2 -11.05 -2.36 -0.72
CA ASN A 2 -11.73 -1.13 -1.17
C ASN A 2 -10.71 0.01 -1.36
N SER A 3 -10.61 0.56 -2.58
CA SER A 3 -9.62 1.58 -2.91
C SER A 3 -9.90 2.89 -2.16
N ALA A 4 -11.17 3.26 -1.96
CA ALA A 4 -11.56 4.45 -1.22
C ALA A 4 -11.03 4.44 0.22
N ALA A 5 -11.09 3.28 0.90
CA ALA A 5 -10.55 3.15 2.26
C ALA A 5 -9.01 3.21 2.29
N TYR A 6 -8.34 2.75 1.23
CA TYR A 6 -6.90 2.90 1.10
C TYR A 6 -6.52 4.37 0.86
N LEU A 7 -7.25 5.07 -0.02
CA LEU A 7 -7.05 6.50 -0.28
C LEU A 7 -7.25 7.32 1.00
N ASP A 8 -8.29 7.03 1.78
CA ASP A 8 -8.50 7.62 3.11
C ASP A 8 -7.32 7.34 4.06
N ARG A 9 -6.84 6.10 4.12
CA ARG A 9 -5.69 5.70 4.94
C ARG A 9 -4.42 6.51 4.65
N ILE A 10 -4.23 6.92 3.39
CA ILE A 10 -3.08 7.72 2.96
C ILE A 10 -3.42 9.22 2.82
N GLY A 11 -4.63 9.63 3.18
CA GLY A 11 -5.09 11.02 3.13
C GLY A 11 -5.20 11.59 1.71
N TYR A 12 -5.43 10.78 0.68
CA TYR A 12 -5.69 11.25 -0.67
C TYR A 12 -7.19 11.54 -0.83
N VAL A 13 -7.54 12.80 -1.09
CA VAL A 13 -8.94 13.30 -1.09
C VAL A 13 -9.48 13.61 -2.48
N ASP A 14 -8.61 13.69 -3.49
CA ASP A 14 -8.99 14.02 -4.85
C ASP A 14 -9.53 12.79 -5.59
N SER A 15 -10.10 13.00 -6.78
CA SER A 15 -10.48 11.91 -7.68
C SER A 15 -9.24 11.38 -8.42
N PRO A 16 -8.80 10.13 -8.17
CA PRO A 16 -7.63 9.59 -8.85
C PRO A 16 -7.92 9.31 -10.32
N SER A 17 -6.92 9.50 -11.17
CA SER A 17 -6.90 8.99 -12.54
C SER A 17 -5.53 8.38 -12.86
N PRO A 18 -5.41 7.44 -13.81
CA PRO A 18 -4.17 6.72 -14.08
C PRO A 18 -3.14 7.58 -14.84
N ASN A 19 -2.67 8.65 -14.20
CA ASN A 19 -1.70 9.59 -14.74
C ASN A 19 -0.51 9.80 -13.78
N LEU A 20 0.53 10.48 -14.28
CA LEU A 20 1.79 10.69 -13.57
C LEU A 20 1.64 11.52 -12.29
N ASP A 21 0.79 12.54 -12.30
CA ASP A 21 0.61 13.43 -11.15
C ASP A 21 -0.11 12.72 -10.01
N THR A 22 -1.16 11.94 -10.33
CA THR A 22 -1.82 11.06 -9.37
C THR A 22 -0.83 10.02 -8.83
N LEU A 23 -0.06 9.34 -9.68
CA LEU A 23 0.93 8.35 -9.23
C LEU A 23 1.94 8.95 -8.23
N ARG A 24 2.51 10.12 -8.54
CA ARG A 24 3.45 10.82 -7.65
C ARG A 24 2.82 11.17 -6.31
N ALA A 25 1.61 11.74 -6.34
CA ALA A 25 0.89 12.12 -5.13
C ALA A 25 0.57 10.91 -4.26
N LEU A 26 0.07 9.82 -4.85
CA LEU A 26 -0.21 8.56 -4.15
C LEU A 26 1.06 7.96 -3.54
N HIS A 27 2.17 7.96 -4.27
CA HIS A 27 3.43 7.38 -3.81
C HIS A 27 3.97 8.12 -2.59
N VAL A 28 4.04 9.45 -2.64
CA VAL A 28 4.46 10.29 -1.51
C VAL A 28 3.56 10.05 -0.30
N ARG A 29 2.24 10.11 -0.49
CA ARG A 29 1.26 9.90 0.59
C ARG A 29 1.36 8.51 1.21
N HIS A 30 1.54 7.46 0.41
CA HIS A 30 1.73 6.11 0.90
C HIS A 30 2.96 6.01 1.81
N MET A 31 4.12 6.53 1.38
CA MET A 31 5.35 6.52 2.17
C MET A 31 5.23 7.28 3.48
N HIS A 32 4.55 8.43 3.48
CA HIS A 32 4.36 9.23 4.70
C HIS A 32 3.33 8.62 5.66
N SER A 33 2.40 7.81 5.15
CA SER A 33 1.30 7.29 5.94
C SER A 33 1.54 5.87 6.46
N ALA A 34 2.26 5.03 5.70
CA ALA A 34 2.56 3.64 6.05
C ALA A 34 4.07 3.50 6.36
N PRO A 35 4.45 3.34 7.65
CA PRO A 35 5.86 3.31 8.01
C PRO A 35 6.57 2.05 7.49
N PHE A 36 7.85 2.19 7.15
CA PHE A 36 8.71 1.04 6.94
C PHE A 36 9.10 0.44 8.30
N GLU A 37 8.71 -0.81 8.54
CA GLU A 37 8.89 -1.47 9.85
C GLU A 37 8.99 -3.00 9.75
N ASN A 38 9.59 -3.62 10.75
CA ASN A 38 9.83 -5.06 10.84
C ASN A 38 9.33 -5.67 12.17
N LEU A 39 8.37 -5.05 12.85
CA LEU A 39 7.88 -5.43 14.18
C LEU A 39 7.32 -6.85 14.22
N ASP A 40 6.66 -7.32 13.15
CA ASP A 40 6.14 -8.69 13.10
C ASP A 40 7.25 -9.74 13.16
N ILE A 41 8.43 -9.45 12.59
CA ILE A 41 9.60 -10.33 12.68
C ILE A 41 10.07 -10.41 14.13
N HIS A 42 10.21 -9.27 14.81
CA HIS A 42 10.62 -9.22 16.22
C HIS A 42 9.62 -9.91 17.15
N LEU A 43 8.33 -9.85 16.82
CA LEU A 43 7.24 -10.50 17.55
C LEU A 43 7.01 -11.96 17.13
N LYS A 44 7.86 -12.53 16.26
CA LYS A 44 7.74 -13.90 15.72
C LYS A 44 6.36 -14.18 15.11
N ARG A 45 5.74 -13.16 14.52
CA ARG A 45 4.48 -13.28 13.78
C ARG A 45 4.79 -13.69 12.33
N PRO A 46 4.02 -14.62 11.74
CA PRO A 46 4.22 -15.00 10.34
C PRO A 46 4.09 -13.80 9.40
N ILE A 47 4.97 -13.72 8.41
CA ILE A 47 4.81 -12.79 7.29
C ILE A 47 3.94 -13.46 6.23
N VAL A 48 2.82 -12.84 5.90
CA VAL A 48 1.83 -13.37 4.95
C VAL A 48 1.69 -12.40 3.79
N LEU A 49 2.22 -12.76 2.62
CA LEU A 49 2.21 -11.93 1.40
C LEU A 49 0.96 -12.14 0.54
N ASN A 50 -0.20 -12.27 1.18
CA ASN A 50 -1.49 -12.33 0.50
C ASN A 50 -2.09 -10.92 0.42
N GLU A 51 -2.61 -10.52 -0.75
CA GLU A 51 -3.13 -9.15 -0.97
C GLU A 51 -4.18 -8.74 0.07
N GLN A 52 -5.15 -9.60 0.38
CA GLN A 52 -6.20 -9.30 1.36
C GLN A 52 -5.65 -9.20 2.79
N HIS A 53 -4.63 -10.00 3.14
CA HIS A 53 -3.93 -9.88 4.41
C HIS A 53 -3.17 -8.55 4.53
N LEU A 54 -2.41 -8.19 3.49
CA LEU A 54 -1.63 -6.96 3.43
C LEU A 54 -2.53 -5.72 3.46
N TYR A 55 -3.61 -5.72 2.68
CA TYR A 55 -4.62 -4.66 2.74
C TYR A 55 -5.17 -4.49 4.16
N ASN A 56 -5.57 -5.58 4.82
CA ASN A 56 -6.07 -5.51 6.20
C ASN A 56 -5.00 -5.03 7.18
N LYS A 57 -3.73 -5.37 6.98
CA LYS A 57 -2.61 -4.91 7.79
C LYS A 57 -2.38 -3.40 7.64
N ILE A 58 -2.21 -2.93 6.41
CA ILE A 58 -1.80 -1.56 6.09
C ILE A 58 -2.98 -0.58 6.23
N VAL A 59 -4.14 -0.95 5.72
CA VAL A 59 -5.35 -0.12 5.72
C VAL A 59 -6.16 -0.32 6.99
N GLY A 60 -6.62 -1.56 7.23
CA GLY A 60 -7.55 -1.85 8.33
C GLY A 60 -6.94 -1.63 9.72
N ARG A 61 -5.75 -2.18 9.96
CA ARG A 61 -5.03 -2.06 11.25
C ARG A 61 -4.09 -0.86 11.31
N LYS A 62 -4.03 -0.04 10.26
CA LYS A 62 -3.16 1.14 10.13
C LYS A 62 -1.68 0.87 10.45
N ARG A 63 -1.18 -0.32 10.14
CA ARG A 63 0.22 -0.70 10.34
C ARG A 63 1.10 -0.36 9.14
N GLY A 64 2.40 -0.54 9.31
CA GLY A 64 3.40 -0.52 8.26
C GLY A 64 3.79 -1.91 7.79
N GLY A 65 4.98 -2.01 7.20
CA GLY A 65 5.62 -3.26 6.82
C GLY A 65 6.97 -3.00 6.17
N PHE A 66 7.63 -4.05 5.68
CA PHE A 66 8.85 -3.92 4.89
C PHE A 66 8.54 -3.96 3.39
N CYS A 67 9.58 -3.97 2.54
CA CYS A 67 9.46 -3.74 1.10
C CYS A 67 8.39 -4.60 0.40
N TYR A 68 8.36 -5.91 0.65
CA TYR A 68 7.38 -6.80 0.03
C TYR A 68 5.94 -6.49 0.44
N GLU A 69 5.72 -6.07 1.69
CA GLU A 69 4.39 -5.79 2.21
C GLU A 69 3.85 -4.46 1.69
N LEU A 70 4.70 -3.42 1.72
CA LEU A 70 4.34 -2.08 1.26
C LEU A 70 4.16 -2.03 -0.26
N ASN A 71 5.09 -2.61 -1.02
CA ASN A 71 5.01 -2.60 -2.48
C ASN A 71 3.81 -3.42 -2.99
N ALA A 72 3.50 -4.56 -2.37
CA ALA A 72 2.34 -5.34 -2.78
C ALA A 72 1.01 -4.64 -2.43
N ALA A 73 0.92 -4.01 -1.26
CA ALA A 73 -0.26 -3.20 -0.89
C ALA A 73 -0.45 -2.00 -1.84
N PHE A 74 0.65 -1.31 -2.19
CA PHE A 74 0.62 -0.17 -3.10
C PHE A 74 0.31 -0.59 -4.54
N ALA A 75 0.88 -1.70 -5.02
CA ALA A 75 0.56 -2.26 -6.33
C ALA A 75 -0.91 -2.65 -6.44
N TRP A 76 -1.51 -3.21 -5.39
CA TRP A 76 -2.94 -3.46 -5.34
C TRP A 76 -3.75 -2.17 -5.52
N LEU A 77 -3.40 -1.10 -4.80
CA LEU A 77 -4.06 0.21 -4.94
C LEU A 77 -3.95 0.72 -6.38
N LEU A 78 -2.76 0.71 -6.95
CA LEU A 78 -2.53 1.21 -8.31
C LEU A 78 -3.34 0.43 -9.36
N ARG A 79 -3.38 -0.90 -9.28
CA ARG A 79 -4.22 -1.73 -10.17
C ARG A 79 -5.71 -1.44 -10.00
N ALA A 80 -6.17 -1.21 -8.76
CA ALA A 80 -7.55 -0.84 -8.47
C ALA A 80 -7.92 0.56 -8.99
N LEU A 81 -6.93 1.36 -9.40
CA LEU A 81 -7.06 2.67 -10.02
C LEU A 81 -6.70 2.65 -11.52
N ASP A 82 -6.73 1.46 -12.13
CA ASP A 82 -6.48 1.23 -13.56
C ASP A 82 -5.06 1.58 -14.06
N PHE A 83 -4.08 1.68 -13.17
CA PHE A 83 -2.67 1.71 -13.59
C PHE A 83 -2.21 0.32 -14.03
N ASP A 84 -1.36 0.28 -15.06
CA ASP A 84 -0.59 -0.91 -15.39
C ASP A 84 0.61 -1.02 -14.44
N VAL A 85 0.76 -2.18 -13.79
CA VAL A 85 1.71 -2.38 -12.68
C VAL A 85 2.46 -3.69 -12.85
N THR A 86 3.76 -3.56 -13.11
CA THR A 86 4.72 -4.67 -13.17
C THR A 86 5.59 -4.70 -11.92
N TYR A 87 5.76 -5.89 -11.34
CA TYR A 87 6.70 -6.09 -10.24
C TYR A 87 8.13 -6.25 -10.77
N VAL A 88 9.09 -5.68 -10.04
CA VAL A 88 10.53 -5.81 -10.28
C VAL A 88 11.24 -6.18 -8.99
N SER A 89 12.45 -6.73 -9.07
CA SER A 89 13.27 -7.07 -7.91
C SER A 89 14.65 -6.40 -7.98
N ALA A 90 15.19 -6.02 -6.84
CA ALA A 90 16.50 -5.39 -6.64
C ALA A 90 17.13 -5.89 -5.34
#